data_AF-A0A4Q4T9V7-F1
#
_entry.id   AF-A0A4Q4T9V7-F1
#
_cell.length_a   1.000
_cell.length_b   1.000
_cell.length_c   1.000
_cell.angle_alpha   90.00
_cell.angle_beta   90.00
_cell.angle_gamma   90.00
#
_symmetry.space_group_name_H-M   'P 1'
#
loop_
_entity.id
_entity.type
_entity.pdbx_description
1 polymer ?
#
loop_
_entity_poly.entity_id
_entity_poly.type
_entity_poly.pdbx_seq_one_letter_code
_entity_poly.pdbx_strand_id
1 'polypeptide(L)'
;METLPPPIRVSPPLLNSANPWATTQEDLKALFECPSVGAVTTRTSLLEGFPHDAAIHQYTFFDPSKHHSPASSSSPAGSAQTASLNTLGYSPIPLDDYLSYIASIAGSLSAPSTKSFIVSVTGTPEEVAECYRRIARLAGRVSLSLAMEVNLSCPNIPNKPPPAYSGESLALYISAIRDAAGARRDGEECAAVPWGLKTPPYTYAGQFETLVSVLRAASADGDDNKPCPVSFLTATNTLGSCLVLDDAHAPPPAGGITPKLAGGTGIGGMAGAPLHPLALGNVATLRRMLDAHEDTRHVSIIGVGGVEDAAGYRRMRSVGALAVAVGTALGRKGVRVFEEIEEGLNGACSGKWKRDDVTSGDNPEAILIQFPESERPEREPAGKWKLRLHRFRPAVQRFFSSRTQHWLILVLIILDVADILSDIFIGSITCELGKRDEAWVGAVRGALSTFALITSCIFMLELALSVFAYGLAYFKDRLHCFDAFVIVVGFGADLLEQGPAKQIASLVVMLRLWRIVKLVDEVPVQASEQTEDLQKEIGDLKKQNQELRAQVTRYGPRSSEEGRSISDS
;
A
#
# COMPACT_ATOMS: atom_id res chain seq x y z
N MET A 1 2.48 -32.73 5.88
CA MET A 1 2.17 -31.34 6.28
C MET A 1 3.49 -30.64 6.44
N GLU A 2 3.84 -29.73 5.52
CA GLU A 2 4.96 -28.81 5.79
C GLU A 2 4.66 -27.99 7.05
N THR A 3 5.68 -27.76 7.87
CA THR A 3 5.56 -27.04 9.14
C THR A 3 5.28 -25.57 8.88
N LEU A 4 4.26 -25.00 9.55
CA LEU A 4 3.97 -23.57 9.54
C LEU A 4 5.23 -22.74 9.86
N PRO A 5 5.34 -21.50 9.34
CA PRO A 5 6.42 -20.60 9.74
C PRO A 5 6.39 -20.34 11.26
N PRO A 6 7.53 -20.00 11.88
CA PRO A 6 7.58 -19.72 13.32
C PRO A 6 6.56 -18.64 13.72
N PRO A 7 5.64 -18.91 14.67
CA PRO A 7 4.62 -17.94 15.03
C PRO A 7 5.21 -16.81 15.89
N ILE A 8 4.68 -15.59 15.73
CA ILE A 8 4.95 -14.49 16.65
C ILE A 8 4.25 -14.77 18.00
N ARG A 9 4.94 -14.49 19.12
CA ARG A 9 4.38 -14.59 20.47
C ARG A 9 4.60 -13.28 21.22
N VAL A 10 3.53 -12.75 21.79
CA VAL A 10 3.52 -11.50 22.55
C VAL A 10 2.67 -11.71 23.80
N SER A 11 3.29 -11.67 24.97
CA SER A 11 2.59 -11.87 26.26
C SER A 11 3.21 -10.99 27.36
N PRO A 12 2.43 -10.08 27.99
CA PRO A 12 1.02 -9.75 27.69
C PRO A 12 0.82 -9.22 26.26
N PRO A 13 -0.40 -9.25 25.66
CA PRO A 13 -0.62 -8.92 24.24
C PRO A 13 -0.62 -7.41 23.97
N LEU A 14 0.37 -6.70 24.50
CA LEU A 14 0.54 -5.26 24.46
C LEU A 14 2.03 -4.95 24.25
N LEU A 15 2.33 -4.03 23.34
CA LEU A 15 3.69 -3.70 22.93
C LEU A 15 3.78 -2.27 22.41
N ASN A 16 4.97 -1.73 22.22
CA ASN A 16 5.14 -0.52 21.42
C ASN A 16 5.14 -0.86 19.92
N SER A 17 4.74 0.08 19.07
CA SER A 17 4.99 -0.02 17.62
C SER A 17 6.41 0.45 17.28
N ALA A 18 6.93 0.14 16.09
CA ALA A 18 8.15 0.78 15.61
C ALA A 18 7.95 2.31 15.54
N ASN A 19 8.62 3.06 16.41
CA ASN A 19 8.43 4.51 16.61
C ASN A 19 9.69 5.17 17.21
N PRO A 20 9.74 6.52 17.32
CA PRO A 20 10.93 7.25 17.78
C PRO A 20 11.29 7.06 19.25
N TRP A 21 10.36 6.60 20.09
CA TRP A 21 10.56 6.36 21.53
C TRP A 21 11.02 4.92 21.81
N ALA A 22 11.66 4.31 20.81
CA ALA A 22 12.31 3.01 20.86
C ALA A 22 13.63 3.08 20.06
N THR A 23 14.38 4.17 20.24
CA THR A 23 15.60 4.47 19.47
C THR A 23 16.87 4.10 20.25
N THR A 24 17.01 4.56 21.49
CA THR A 24 18.25 4.34 22.26
C THR A 24 18.21 3.05 23.06
N GLN A 25 19.36 2.62 23.59
CA GLN A 25 19.42 1.47 24.49
C GLN A 25 18.55 1.69 25.74
N GLU A 26 18.51 2.91 26.27
CA GLU A 26 17.69 3.29 27.42
C GLU A 26 16.20 3.16 27.11
N ASP A 27 15.75 3.63 25.94
CA ASP A 27 14.37 3.48 25.50
C ASP A 27 13.96 1.99 25.46
N LEU A 28 14.79 1.17 24.80
CA LEU A 28 14.53 -0.26 24.64
C LEU A 28 14.54 -0.98 25.97
N LYS A 29 15.46 -0.63 26.87
CA LYS A 29 15.53 -1.20 28.21
C LYS A 29 14.30 -0.83 29.04
N ALA A 30 13.89 0.45 29.03
CA ALA A 30 12.71 0.90 29.77
C ALA A 30 11.42 0.20 29.29
N LEU A 31 11.26 0.04 27.97
CA LEU A 31 10.15 -0.73 27.39
C LEU A 31 10.21 -2.20 27.79
N PHE A 32 11.39 -2.81 27.75
CA PHE A 32 11.58 -4.22 28.08
C PHE A 32 11.33 -4.51 29.56
N GLU A 33 11.71 -3.60 30.46
CA GLU A 33 11.51 -3.73 31.91
C GLU A 33 10.05 -3.51 32.34
N CYS A 34 9.25 -2.79 31.56
CA CYS A 34 7.82 -2.56 31.85
C CYS A 34 7.02 -3.87 31.85
N PRO A 35 6.40 -4.30 32.97
CA PRO A 35 5.72 -5.59 33.09
C PRO A 35 4.51 -5.73 32.15
N SER A 36 3.84 -4.62 31.84
CA SER A 36 2.68 -4.55 30.96
C SER A 36 3.03 -4.68 29.47
N VAL A 37 4.32 -4.67 29.12
CA VAL A 37 4.82 -4.84 27.74
C VAL A 37 5.26 -6.28 27.53
N GLY A 38 4.67 -6.97 26.54
CA GLY A 38 5.00 -8.36 26.20
C GLY A 38 6.00 -8.54 25.06
N ALA A 39 6.24 -7.49 24.28
CA ALA A 39 7.30 -7.44 23.28
C ALA A 39 7.76 -5.99 23.06
N VAL A 40 9.00 -5.81 22.63
CA VAL A 40 9.55 -4.49 22.30
C VAL A 40 9.87 -4.42 20.82
N THR A 41 9.32 -3.45 20.11
CA THR A 41 9.65 -3.21 18.70
C THR A 41 10.67 -2.09 18.56
N THR A 42 11.80 -2.33 17.89
CA THR A 42 12.79 -1.26 17.67
C THR A 42 12.25 -0.20 16.70
N ARG A 43 12.78 1.03 16.74
CA ARG A 43 12.61 1.95 15.61
C ARG A 43 13.15 1.28 14.34
N THR A 44 12.47 1.50 13.22
CA THR A 44 12.88 0.94 11.93
C THR A 44 14.29 1.40 11.57
N SER A 45 15.21 0.46 11.36
CA SER A 45 16.61 0.72 11.02
C SER A 45 16.99 0.23 9.61
N LEU A 46 18.08 0.77 9.08
CA LEU A 46 18.76 0.29 7.87
C LEU A 46 20.12 -0.30 8.27
N LEU A 47 20.75 -1.07 7.37
CA LEU A 47 22.10 -1.60 7.60
C LEU A 47 23.11 -0.50 7.97
N GLU A 48 23.05 0.65 7.30
CA GLU A 48 23.98 1.78 7.49
C GLU A 48 23.35 2.96 8.26
N GLY A 49 22.14 2.78 8.80
CA GLY A 49 21.37 3.87 9.42
C GLY A 49 20.76 4.85 8.41
N PHE A 50 19.94 5.77 8.92
CA PHE A 50 19.20 6.76 8.12
C PHE A 50 19.80 8.16 8.28
N PRO A 51 19.98 8.93 7.19
CA PRO A 51 20.50 10.30 7.26
C PRO A 51 19.47 11.26 7.89
N HIS A 52 19.43 11.30 9.22
CA HIS A 52 18.49 12.11 9.98
C HIS A 52 18.94 13.58 10.02
N ASP A 53 18.10 14.45 9.47
CA ASP A 53 18.15 15.91 9.62
C ASP A 53 17.00 16.41 10.51
N ALA A 54 17.31 17.06 11.64
CA ALA A 54 16.33 17.58 12.59
C ALA A 54 15.49 18.75 12.04
N ALA A 55 15.96 19.44 10.98
CA ALA A 55 15.19 20.48 10.31
C ALA A 55 14.07 19.90 9.43
N ILE A 56 14.24 18.67 8.94
CA ILE A 56 13.28 18.00 8.05
C ILE A 56 12.42 16.99 8.82
N HIS A 57 13.06 16.16 9.65
CA HIS A 57 12.45 15.04 10.33
C HIS A 57 11.90 15.48 11.67
N GLN A 58 10.65 15.94 11.65
CA GLN A 58 9.99 16.56 12.78
C GLN A 58 8.71 15.81 13.13
N TYR A 59 8.19 16.09 14.32
CA TYR A 59 6.88 15.63 14.73
C TYR A 59 6.19 16.69 15.59
N THR A 60 4.88 16.57 15.69
CA THR A 60 4.05 17.39 16.56
C THR A 60 2.87 16.59 17.08
N PHE A 61 2.35 16.96 18.24
CA PHE A 61 1.10 16.45 18.79
C PHE A 61 0.02 17.52 18.66
N PHE A 62 -1.21 17.13 18.34
CA PHE A 62 -2.32 18.06 18.17
C PHE A 62 -3.62 17.51 18.72
N ASP A 63 -4.55 18.41 19.05
CA ASP A 63 -5.92 18.05 19.44
C ASP A 63 -6.71 17.70 18.17
N PRO A 64 -7.18 16.45 17.99
CA PRO A 64 -7.90 16.07 16.78
C PRO A 64 -9.30 16.67 16.65
N SER A 65 -9.87 17.23 17.73
CA SER A 65 -11.18 17.88 17.71
C SER A 65 -11.07 19.36 17.35
N LYS A 66 -9.99 20.01 17.79
CA LYS A 66 -9.73 21.43 17.52
C LYS A 66 -8.76 21.66 16.37
N HIS A 67 -8.07 20.62 15.93
CA HIS A 67 -6.96 20.64 14.97
C HIS A 67 -5.80 21.57 15.35
N HIS A 68 -5.74 21.98 16.61
CA HIS A 68 -4.77 22.92 17.14
C HIS A 68 -3.62 22.17 17.84
N SER A 69 -2.40 22.64 17.60
CA SER A 69 -1.20 22.26 18.33
C SER A 69 -0.67 23.48 19.09
N PRO A 70 -0.85 23.58 20.43
CA PRO A 70 -0.13 24.57 21.22
C PRO A 70 1.39 24.47 20.97
N ALA A 71 2.08 25.62 21.01
CA ALA A 71 3.39 25.81 20.40
C ALA A 71 4.58 25.06 21.06
N SER A 72 5.63 24.94 20.23
CA SER A 72 6.91 24.19 20.32
C SER A 72 6.81 22.66 20.43
N SER A 73 7.54 21.97 19.55
CA SER A 73 7.79 20.51 19.55
C SER A 73 8.50 20.01 20.82
N SER A 74 8.89 20.90 21.73
CA SER A 74 9.60 20.63 22.98
C SER A 74 8.73 20.68 24.23
N SER A 75 7.45 21.03 24.11
CA SER A 75 6.52 21.05 25.25
C SER A 75 5.84 19.69 25.46
N PRO A 76 5.60 19.23 26.70
CA PRO A 76 4.83 18.02 26.96
C PRO A 76 3.44 18.13 26.33
N ALA A 77 3.01 17.08 25.63
CA ALA A 77 1.68 17.07 25.03
C ALA A 77 0.60 17.19 26.11
N GLY A 78 -0.29 18.18 25.97
CA GLY A 78 -1.48 18.31 26.79
C GLY A 78 -2.40 17.09 26.67
N SER A 79 -3.26 16.89 27.67
CA SER A 79 -4.19 15.75 27.74
C SER A 79 -5.11 15.63 26.51
N ALA A 80 -5.46 16.76 25.88
CA ALA A 80 -6.30 16.80 24.68
C ALA A 80 -5.56 16.49 23.36
N GLN A 81 -4.22 16.55 23.33
CA GLN A 81 -3.42 16.38 22.10
C GLN A 81 -3.22 14.90 21.74
N THR A 82 -4.30 14.15 21.52
CA THR A 82 -4.29 12.69 21.32
C THR A 82 -3.88 12.24 19.91
N ALA A 83 -3.59 13.19 19.01
CA ALA A 83 -3.13 12.95 17.65
C ALA A 83 -1.66 13.36 17.46
N SER A 84 -1.01 12.80 16.44
CA SER A 84 0.34 13.18 16.04
C SER A 84 0.45 13.32 14.53
N LEU A 85 1.27 14.27 14.07
CA LEU A 85 1.74 14.36 12.69
C LEU A 85 3.27 14.28 12.70
N ASN A 86 3.86 13.55 11.75
CA ASN A 86 5.31 13.45 11.67
C ASN A 86 5.82 13.34 10.22
N THR A 87 6.96 13.96 9.97
CA THR A 87 7.79 13.78 8.76
C THR A 87 9.03 12.96 9.09
N LEU A 88 8.95 12.12 10.12
CA LEU A 88 10.08 11.33 10.56
C LEU A 88 10.40 10.27 9.49
N GLY A 89 11.68 10.11 9.21
CA GLY A 89 12.20 8.97 8.46
C GLY A 89 12.50 7.81 9.39
N TYR A 90 13.54 7.05 9.05
CA TYR A 90 13.97 5.88 9.81
C TYR A 90 14.96 6.24 10.92
N SER A 91 15.49 5.24 11.61
CA SER A 91 16.47 5.41 12.67
C SER A 91 17.84 5.84 12.12
N PRO A 92 18.50 6.86 12.70
CA PRO A 92 19.90 7.15 12.38
C PRO A 92 20.86 6.06 12.88
N ILE A 93 20.46 5.29 13.88
CA ILE A 93 21.24 4.17 14.42
C ILE A 93 21.18 2.98 13.46
N PRO A 94 22.33 2.45 12.99
CA PRO A 94 22.45 1.23 12.18
C PRO A 94 21.86 -0.03 12.83
N LEU A 95 21.55 -1.04 12.02
CA LEU A 95 20.98 -2.30 12.51
C LEU A 95 21.88 -2.98 13.55
N ASP A 96 23.19 -3.04 13.31
CA ASP A 96 24.12 -3.77 14.17
C ASP A 96 24.21 -3.15 15.59
N ASP A 97 24.01 -1.84 15.70
CA ASP A 97 23.96 -1.16 16.99
C ASP A 97 22.69 -1.54 17.76
N TYR A 98 21.52 -1.62 17.11
CA TYR A 98 20.31 -2.16 17.75
C TYR A 98 20.49 -3.60 18.20
N LEU A 99 21.12 -4.44 17.38
CA LEU A 99 21.44 -5.82 17.73
C LEU A 99 22.38 -5.88 18.94
N SER A 100 23.33 -4.95 19.05
CA SER A 100 24.21 -4.82 20.22
C SER A 100 23.45 -4.42 21.49
N TYR A 101 22.49 -3.50 21.39
CA TYR A 101 21.63 -3.11 22.51
C TYR A 101 20.79 -4.29 23.00
N ILE A 102 20.18 -5.03 22.08
CA ILE A 102 19.40 -6.23 22.39
C ILE A 102 20.28 -7.29 23.04
N ALA A 103 21.50 -7.52 22.53
CA ALA A 103 22.45 -8.46 23.11
C ALA A 103 22.85 -8.05 24.54
N SER A 104 23.08 -6.75 24.77
CA SER A 104 23.41 -6.21 26.09
C SER A 104 22.25 -6.38 27.08
N ILE A 105 21.02 -6.07 26.67
CA ILE A 105 19.82 -6.29 27.49
C ILE A 105 19.66 -7.78 27.80
N ALA A 106 19.77 -8.65 26.80
CA ALA A 106 19.69 -10.10 26.96
C ALA A 106 20.76 -10.65 27.93
N GLY A 107 21.99 -10.14 27.83
CA GLY A 107 23.10 -10.55 28.69
C GLY A 107 22.95 -10.11 30.16
N SER A 108 22.08 -9.13 30.43
CA SER A 108 21.76 -8.70 31.80
C SER A 108 20.68 -9.56 32.48
N LEU A 109 20.04 -10.48 31.75
CA LEU A 109 18.99 -11.33 32.28
C LEU A 109 19.55 -12.48 33.11
N SER A 110 18.99 -12.70 34.29
CA SER A 110 19.33 -13.84 35.15
C SER A 110 18.70 -15.16 34.72
N ALA A 111 17.68 -15.11 33.86
CA ALA A 111 16.97 -16.26 33.31
C ALA A 111 16.41 -15.94 31.90
N PRO A 112 16.09 -16.96 31.08
CA PRO A 112 15.45 -16.74 29.79
C PRO A 112 14.16 -15.93 29.92
N SER A 113 13.98 -14.93 29.05
CA SER A 113 12.80 -14.08 29.06
C SER A 113 11.72 -14.63 28.14
N THR A 114 10.46 -14.49 28.55
CA THR A 114 9.29 -14.74 27.69
C THR A 114 8.96 -13.55 26.79
N LYS A 115 9.50 -12.35 27.09
CA LYS A 115 9.35 -11.16 26.25
C LYS A 115 10.26 -11.26 25.04
N SER A 116 9.75 -10.83 23.89
CA SER A 116 10.47 -10.84 22.63
C SER A 116 10.89 -9.42 22.19
N PHE A 117 11.91 -9.35 21.35
CA PHE A 117 12.20 -8.16 20.56
C PHE A 117 11.74 -8.35 19.11
N ILE A 118 11.02 -7.38 18.57
CA ILE A 118 10.68 -7.29 17.15
C ILE A 118 11.61 -6.25 16.52
N VAL A 119 12.58 -6.69 15.73
CA VAL A 119 13.54 -5.80 15.07
C VAL A 119 12.92 -5.28 13.78
N SER A 120 12.55 -3.99 13.76
CA SER A 120 11.95 -3.33 12.61
C SER A 120 13.05 -2.87 11.65
N VAL A 121 12.96 -3.27 10.38
CA VAL A 121 13.97 -2.99 9.35
C VAL A 121 13.35 -2.54 8.03
N THR A 122 14.15 -1.87 7.20
CA THR A 122 13.82 -1.51 5.82
C THR A 122 15.10 -1.45 4.98
N GLY A 123 14.96 -1.46 3.66
CA GLY A 123 16.08 -1.45 2.71
C GLY A 123 15.60 -1.97 1.36
N THR A 124 16.52 -2.30 0.45
CA THR A 124 16.21 -3.12 -0.73
C THR A 124 15.87 -4.57 -0.33
N PRO A 125 15.30 -5.40 -1.22
CA PRO A 125 15.07 -6.82 -0.92
C PRO A 125 16.32 -7.56 -0.45
N GLU A 126 17.48 -7.27 -1.04
CA GLU A 126 18.77 -7.87 -0.67
C GLU A 126 19.25 -7.41 0.70
N GLU A 127 19.11 -6.11 1.01
CA GLU A 127 19.44 -5.55 2.31
C GLU A 127 18.55 -6.12 3.40
N VAL A 128 17.24 -6.23 3.16
CA VAL A 128 16.28 -6.83 4.12
C VAL A 128 16.56 -8.32 4.32
N ALA A 129 16.93 -9.06 3.27
CA ALA A 129 17.38 -10.44 3.40
C ALA A 129 18.66 -10.53 4.26
N GLU A 130 19.59 -9.59 4.14
CA GLU A 130 20.76 -9.51 5.00
C GLU A 130 20.42 -9.15 6.46
N CYS A 131 19.49 -8.21 6.67
CA CYS A 131 18.95 -7.91 7.99
C CYS A 131 18.41 -9.18 8.67
N TYR A 132 17.63 -9.99 7.94
CA TYR A 132 17.11 -11.26 8.44
C TYR A 132 18.24 -12.19 8.91
N ARG A 133 19.30 -12.37 8.10
CA ARG A 133 20.45 -13.23 8.46
C ARG A 133 21.13 -12.76 9.74
N ARG A 134 21.32 -11.45 9.90
CA ARG A 134 21.95 -10.87 11.10
C ARG A 134 21.09 -11.05 12.35
N ILE A 135 19.78 -10.83 12.24
CA ILE A 135 18.81 -11.06 13.32
C ILE A 135 18.76 -12.54 13.70
N ALA A 136 18.68 -13.46 12.72
CA ALA A 136 18.68 -14.90 12.95
C ALA A 136 19.96 -15.40 13.62
N ARG A 137 21.12 -14.84 13.26
CA ARG A 137 22.40 -15.14 13.91
C ARG A 137 22.42 -14.69 15.38
N LEU A 138 21.88 -13.51 15.69
CA LEU A 138 21.77 -13.07 17.08
C LEU A 138 20.77 -13.93 17.86
N ALA A 139 19.63 -14.30 17.25
CA ALA A 139 18.60 -15.12 17.87
C ALA A 139 19.13 -16.46 18.39
N GLY A 140 20.10 -17.08 17.69
CA GLY A 140 20.77 -18.30 18.14
C GLY A 140 21.73 -18.11 19.33
N ARG A 141 22.02 -16.87 19.75
CA ARG A 141 23.04 -16.53 20.77
C ARG A 141 22.48 -15.84 22.02
N VAL A 142 21.21 -15.45 22.01
CA VAL A 142 20.57 -14.74 23.14
C VAL A 142 19.49 -15.59 23.80
N SER A 143 19.26 -15.37 25.09
CA SER A 143 18.27 -16.09 25.91
C SER A 143 16.85 -15.50 25.83
N LEU A 144 16.52 -14.82 24.73
CA LEU A 144 15.21 -14.24 24.45
C LEU A 144 14.80 -14.47 23.00
N SER A 145 13.51 -14.37 22.71
CA SER A 145 13.01 -14.56 21.35
C SER A 145 13.14 -13.29 20.52
N LEU A 146 13.60 -13.42 19.28
CA LEU A 146 13.60 -12.33 18.29
C LEU A 146 12.55 -12.60 17.21
N ALA A 147 12.03 -11.51 16.64
CA ALA A 147 11.24 -11.48 15.42
C ALA A 147 11.73 -10.34 14.52
N MET A 148 11.43 -10.39 13.23
CA MET A 148 11.73 -9.31 12.30
C MET A 148 10.44 -8.68 11.75
N GLU A 149 10.36 -7.36 11.73
CA GLU A 149 9.30 -6.63 11.05
C GLU A 149 9.91 -5.88 9.87
N VAL A 150 9.37 -6.07 8.66
CA VAL A 150 9.77 -5.29 7.49
C VAL A 150 8.80 -4.13 7.30
N ASN A 151 9.31 -2.92 7.39
CA ASN A 151 8.52 -1.70 7.25
C ASN A 151 8.62 -1.14 5.83
N LEU A 152 7.68 -1.56 4.98
CA LEU A 152 7.57 -1.11 3.58
C LEU A 152 6.49 -0.03 3.39
N SER A 153 6.07 0.63 4.47
CA SER A 153 4.85 1.45 4.51
C SER A 153 5.07 2.92 4.88
N CYS A 154 6.32 3.35 5.10
CA CYS A 154 6.61 4.72 5.54
C CYS A 154 6.19 5.77 4.48
N PRO A 155 5.24 6.68 4.78
CA PRO A 155 4.77 7.66 3.82
C PRO A 155 5.72 8.85 3.63
N ASN A 156 6.77 8.95 4.44
CA ASN A 156 7.65 10.13 4.53
C ASN A 156 8.92 10.02 3.65
N ILE A 157 8.98 9.03 2.75
CA ILE A 157 10.12 8.85 1.83
C ILE A 157 9.84 9.58 0.50
N PRO A 158 10.66 10.55 0.09
CA PRO A 158 10.41 11.32 -1.13
C PRO A 158 10.37 10.47 -2.40
N ASN A 159 9.49 10.84 -3.34
CA ASN A 159 9.47 10.41 -4.75
C ASN A 159 9.28 8.91 -5.02
N LYS A 160 8.85 8.10 -4.03
CA LYS A 160 8.47 6.71 -4.25
C LYS A 160 7.22 6.37 -3.43
N PRO A 161 6.14 5.85 -4.05
CA PRO A 161 5.06 5.26 -3.26
C PRO A 161 5.64 4.13 -2.40
N PRO A 162 5.17 3.94 -1.16
CA PRO A 162 5.64 2.85 -0.32
C PRO A 162 5.53 1.49 -1.04
N PRO A 163 6.57 0.63 -1.02
CA PRO A 163 6.56 -0.64 -1.76
C PRO A 163 5.38 -1.55 -1.39
N ALA A 164 4.81 -1.41 -0.19
CA ALA A 164 3.61 -2.13 0.26
C ALA A 164 2.31 -1.80 -0.50
N TYR A 165 2.32 -0.82 -1.42
CA TYR A 165 1.20 -0.54 -2.32
C TYR A 165 1.33 -1.26 -3.68
N SER A 166 2.50 -1.83 -4.01
CA SER A 166 2.74 -2.54 -5.27
C SER A 166 2.87 -4.04 -5.03
N GLY A 167 2.03 -4.84 -5.69
CA GLY A 167 2.06 -6.29 -5.56
C GLY A 167 3.39 -6.90 -6.04
N GLU A 168 3.95 -6.37 -7.12
CA GLU A 168 5.24 -6.82 -7.67
C GLU A 168 6.39 -6.55 -6.70
N SER A 169 6.46 -5.34 -6.15
CA SER A 169 7.49 -4.98 -5.19
C SER A 169 7.38 -5.86 -3.94
N LEU A 170 6.17 -6.06 -3.42
CA LEU A 170 5.94 -6.87 -2.24
C LEU A 170 6.38 -8.34 -2.44
N ALA A 171 6.12 -8.91 -3.62
CA ALA A 171 6.53 -10.27 -3.95
C ALA A 171 8.07 -10.43 -3.92
N LEU A 172 8.82 -9.43 -4.39
CA LEU A 172 10.29 -9.45 -4.35
C LEU A 172 10.83 -9.51 -2.91
N TYR A 173 10.29 -8.71 -1.99
CA TYR A 173 10.69 -8.75 -0.58
C TYR A 173 10.36 -10.10 0.07
N ILE A 174 9.15 -10.62 -0.17
CA ILE A 174 8.74 -11.92 0.38
C ILE A 174 9.66 -13.04 -0.12
N SER A 175 9.98 -13.06 -1.42
CA SER A 175 10.93 -14.04 -1.97
C SER A 175 12.30 -13.90 -1.33
N ALA A 176 12.86 -12.70 -1.27
CA ALA A 176 14.20 -12.47 -0.72
C ALA A 176 14.34 -12.93 0.74
N ILE A 177 13.33 -12.66 1.58
CA ILE A 177 13.33 -13.08 2.99
C ILE A 177 13.10 -14.58 3.12
N ARG A 178 12.17 -15.15 2.34
CA ARG A 178 11.95 -16.60 2.32
C ARG A 178 13.22 -17.35 1.95
N ASP A 179 13.92 -16.89 0.91
CA ASP A 179 15.16 -17.52 0.45
C ASP A 179 16.27 -17.37 1.50
N ALA A 180 16.36 -16.22 2.17
CA ALA A 180 17.27 -16.01 3.31
C ALA A 180 16.92 -16.90 4.52
N ALA A 181 15.63 -17.15 4.78
CA ALA A 181 15.16 -18.01 5.85
C ALA A 181 15.35 -19.50 5.56
N GLY A 182 15.27 -19.90 4.28
CA GLY A 182 15.49 -21.27 3.84
C GLY A 182 16.96 -21.66 3.69
N ALA A 183 17.83 -20.70 3.42
CA ALA A 183 19.27 -20.92 3.27
C ALA A 183 19.97 -21.20 4.61
N ARG A 184 19.76 -22.38 5.19
CA ARG A 184 20.61 -22.89 6.28
C ARG A 184 21.98 -23.24 5.69
N ARG A 185 23.04 -22.57 6.14
CA ARG A 185 24.41 -22.97 5.84
C ARG A 185 24.80 -24.12 6.77
N ASP A 186 25.35 -25.19 6.20
CA ASP A 186 25.89 -26.30 6.99
C ASP A 186 26.87 -25.77 8.05
N GLY A 187 26.58 -26.02 9.32
CA GLY A 187 27.42 -25.61 10.46
C GLY A 187 27.07 -24.26 11.11
N GLU A 188 26.11 -23.47 10.61
CA GLU A 188 25.61 -22.28 11.31
C GLU A 188 24.33 -22.61 12.12
N GLU A 189 24.39 -22.52 13.44
CA GLU A 189 23.21 -22.53 14.34
C GLU A 189 22.40 -21.22 14.18
N CYS A 190 21.76 -21.02 13.03
CA CYS A 190 20.82 -19.91 12.83
C CYS A 190 19.40 -20.37 13.21
N ALA A 191 18.86 -19.79 14.28
CA ALA A 191 17.47 -20.03 14.69
C ALA A 191 16.50 -19.43 13.65
N ALA A 192 15.42 -20.14 13.34
CA ALA A 192 14.37 -19.60 12.48
C ALA A 192 13.62 -18.50 13.23
N VAL A 193 13.56 -17.30 12.63
CA VAL A 193 12.99 -16.11 13.25
C VAL A 193 11.62 -15.81 12.62
N PRO A 194 10.54 -15.63 13.41
CA PRO A 194 9.26 -15.12 12.90
C PRO A 194 9.48 -13.79 12.19
N TRP A 195 8.89 -13.62 11.01
CA TRP A 195 8.98 -12.35 10.30
C TRP A 195 7.64 -11.90 9.73
N GLY A 196 7.47 -10.59 9.66
CA GLY A 196 6.21 -9.96 9.29
C GLY A 196 6.36 -8.67 8.53
N LEU A 197 5.24 -8.13 8.09
CA LEU A 197 5.17 -6.91 7.28
C LEU A 197 4.37 -5.83 8.01
N LYS A 198 4.91 -4.61 8.09
CA LYS A 198 4.14 -3.46 8.57
C LYS A 198 3.45 -2.78 7.40
N THR A 199 2.11 -2.84 7.38
CA THR A 199 1.28 -2.33 6.28
C THR A 199 0.99 -0.85 6.44
N PRO A 200 0.80 -0.10 5.33
CA PRO A 200 0.24 1.24 5.43
C PRO A 200 -1.25 1.15 5.77
N PRO A 201 -1.92 2.26 6.12
CA PRO A 201 -3.37 2.29 6.17
C PRO A 201 -3.94 2.15 4.76
N TYR A 202 -4.69 1.08 4.53
CA TYR A 202 -5.46 0.93 3.31
C TYR A 202 -6.81 1.63 3.42
N THR A 203 -7.20 2.31 2.35
CA THR A 203 -8.40 3.18 2.29
C THR A 203 -9.44 2.70 1.29
N TYR A 204 -9.10 1.74 0.43
CA TYR A 204 -10.04 1.13 -0.53
C TYR A 204 -9.74 -0.36 -0.77
N ALA A 205 -10.74 -1.11 -1.25
CA ALA A 205 -10.72 -2.59 -1.31
C ALA A 205 -9.54 -3.18 -2.11
N GLY A 206 -9.21 -2.59 -3.26
CA GLY A 206 -8.14 -3.11 -4.13
C GLY A 206 -6.77 -3.20 -3.46
N GLN A 207 -6.47 -2.35 -2.47
CA GLN A 207 -5.21 -2.42 -1.74
C GLN A 207 -5.12 -3.66 -0.84
N PHE A 208 -6.22 -4.01 -0.17
CA PHE A 208 -6.31 -5.24 0.63
C PHE A 208 -6.21 -6.48 -0.25
N GLU A 209 -6.90 -6.48 -1.39
CA GLU A 209 -6.87 -7.57 -2.37
C GLU A 209 -5.46 -7.79 -2.92
N THR A 210 -4.74 -6.71 -3.20
CA THR A 210 -3.35 -6.75 -3.66
C THR A 210 -2.45 -7.41 -2.61
N LEU A 211 -2.50 -6.97 -1.34
CA LEU A 211 -1.70 -7.60 -0.27
C LEU A 211 -2.00 -9.09 -0.13
N VAL A 212 -3.28 -9.45 0.02
CA VAL A 212 -3.68 -10.84 0.29
C VAL A 212 -3.39 -11.75 -0.92
N SER A 213 -3.59 -11.27 -2.15
CA SER A 213 -3.23 -12.02 -3.35
C SER A 213 -1.74 -12.34 -3.42
N VAL A 214 -0.86 -11.41 -3.04
CA VAL A 214 0.59 -11.64 -3.00
C VAL A 214 0.97 -12.63 -1.90
N LEU A 215 0.37 -12.52 -0.71
CA LEU A 215 0.60 -13.47 0.39
C LEU A 215 0.22 -14.90 -0.02
N ARG A 216 -0.90 -15.05 -0.73
CA ARG A 216 -1.37 -16.33 -1.27
C ARG A 216 -0.49 -16.83 -2.41
N ALA A 217 -0.06 -15.96 -3.32
CA ALA A 217 0.87 -16.33 -4.39
C ALA A 217 2.21 -16.84 -3.83
N ALA A 218 2.70 -16.23 -2.74
CA ALA A 218 3.89 -16.70 -2.04
C ALA A 218 3.72 -18.08 -1.36
N SER A 219 2.47 -18.52 -1.18
CA SER A 219 2.10 -19.85 -0.69
C SER A 219 2.12 -20.89 -1.83
N ALA A 220 1.91 -20.47 -3.08
CA ALA A 220 1.63 -21.34 -4.22
C ALA A 220 2.83 -21.57 -5.16
N ASP A 221 4.07 -21.55 -4.66
CA ASP A 221 5.30 -21.65 -5.46
C ASP A 221 5.55 -23.07 -6.02
N GLY A 222 4.56 -23.61 -6.76
CA GLY A 222 4.55 -24.93 -7.40
C GLY A 222 3.80 -26.03 -6.64
N ASP A 223 3.37 -25.78 -5.39
CA ASP A 223 2.62 -26.73 -4.55
C ASP A 223 1.45 -26.00 -3.86
N ASP A 224 0.21 -26.40 -4.19
CA ASP A 224 -1.04 -25.77 -3.71
C ASP A 224 -1.26 -25.92 -2.18
N ASN A 225 -0.36 -26.61 -1.48
CA ASN A 225 -0.53 -26.98 -0.07
C ASN A 225 0.51 -26.37 0.89
N LYS A 226 1.33 -25.44 0.41
CA LYS A 226 2.37 -24.78 1.21
C LYS A 226 1.83 -23.52 1.90
N PRO A 227 2.07 -23.32 3.21
CA PRO A 227 1.59 -22.12 3.90
C PRO A 227 2.37 -20.87 3.47
N CYS A 228 1.72 -19.71 3.57
CA CYS A 228 2.36 -18.41 3.41
C CYS A 228 3.58 -18.30 4.34
N PRO A 229 4.76 -17.87 3.85
CA PRO A 229 5.96 -17.81 4.68
C PRO A 229 5.94 -16.65 5.69
N VAL A 230 5.01 -15.70 5.55
CA VAL A 230 4.83 -14.57 6.47
C VAL A 230 4.20 -15.06 7.77
N SER A 231 4.74 -14.62 8.91
CA SER A 231 4.24 -15.03 10.24
C SER A 231 3.21 -14.05 10.80
N PHE A 232 3.38 -12.74 10.52
CA PHE A 232 2.46 -11.71 11.02
C PHE A 232 2.40 -10.46 10.13
N LEU A 233 1.35 -9.66 10.32
CA LEU A 233 1.21 -8.31 9.80
C LEU A 233 1.12 -7.32 10.96
N THR A 234 1.69 -6.14 10.82
CA THR A 234 1.46 -5.00 11.73
C THR A 234 0.60 -3.97 11.02
N ALA A 235 -0.66 -3.82 11.43
CA ALA A 235 -1.65 -2.98 10.77
C ALA A 235 -2.16 -1.88 11.73
N THR A 236 -1.86 -0.60 11.54
CA THR A 236 -1.20 0.04 10.37
C THR A 236 -0.09 1.03 10.74
N ASN A 237 0.73 1.40 9.76
CA ASN A 237 1.59 2.57 9.85
C ASN A 237 0.77 3.88 9.91
N THR A 238 1.45 5.04 9.95
CA THR A 238 0.80 6.35 9.91
C THR A 238 0.12 6.61 8.57
N LEU A 239 -0.94 7.42 8.57
CA LEU A 239 -1.64 7.83 7.35
C LEU A 239 -0.91 9.01 6.70
N GLY A 240 -0.33 8.79 5.52
CA GLY A 240 0.35 9.83 4.75
C GLY A 240 -0.59 10.94 4.25
N SER A 241 0.00 11.91 3.57
CA SER A 241 -0.73 13.00 2.92
C SER A 241 -1.59 13.86 3.86
N CYS A 242 -1.19 13.94 5.13
CA CYS A 242 -1.86 14.74 6.14
C CYS A 242 -1.08 16.03 6.42
N LEU A 243 -1.80 17.11 6.76
CA LEU A 243 -1.23 18.43 7.05
C LEU A 243 -1.87 19.00 8.31
N VAL A 244 -1.04 19.56 9.19
CA VAL A 244 -1.46 20.36 10.34
C VAL A 244 -0.89 21.75 10.15
N LEU A 245 -1.72 22.78 10.31
CA LEU A 245 -1.31 24.17 10.18
C LEU A 245 -0.92 24.75 11.53
N ASP A 246 -0.06 25.77 11.50
CA ASP A 246 0.26 26.55 12.69
C ASP A 246 -0.79 27.66 12.88
N ASP A 247 -1.39 27.73 14.06
CA ASP A 247 -2.46 28.69 14.40
C ASP A 247 -1.89 30.05 14.85
N ALA A 248 -0.64 30.37 14.48
CA ALA A 248 -0.03 31.64 14.85
C ALA A 248 -0.85 32.80 14.26
N HIS A 249 -1.33 33.70 15.12
CA HIS A 249 -2.02 34.95 14.73
C HIS A 249 -1.18 35.91 13.88
N ALA A 250 0.05 35.54 13.52
CA ALA A 250 0.88 36.29 12.59
C ALA A 250 0.32 36.11 11.17
N PRO A 251 0.20 37.20 10.37
CA PRO A 251 -0.23 37.08 8.99
C PRO A 251 0.73 36.14 8.25
N PRO A 252 0.21 35.15 7.50
CA PRO A 252 1.06 34.21 6.78
C PRO A 252 1.97 34.98 5.81
N PRO A 253 3.18 34.47 5.53
CA PRO A 253 4.07 35.10 4.55
C PRO A 253 3.33 35.21 3.22
N ALA A 254 3.09 36.44 2.76
CA ALA A 254 2.47 36.79 1.47
C ALA A 254 1.23 35.93 1.07
N GLY A 255 0.33 35.62 2.01
CA GLY A 255 -0.92 34.91 1.71
C GLY A 255 -0.82 33.39 1.54
N GLY A 256 0.28 32.76 2.00
CA GLY A 256 0.46 31.30 1.99
C GLY A 256 -0.15 30.55 3.18
N ILE A 257 -0.01 29.22 3.19
CA ILE A 257 -0.25 28.38 4.38
C ILE A 257 1.03 28.32 5.23
N THR A 258 0.90 28.14 6.54
CA THR A 258 2.04 27.88 7.44
C THR A 258 1.89 26.48 8.03
N PRO A 259 2.55 25.47 7.44
CA PRO A 259 2.57 24.13 8.02
C PRO A 259 3.21 24.11 9.40
N LYS A 260 2.69 23.24 10.28
CA LYS A 260 3.24 23.08 11.63
C LYS A 260 4.61 22.40 11.63
N LEU A 261 4.84 21.51 10.67
CA LEU A 261 6.14 20.87 10.44
C LEU A 261 6.88 21.68 9.37
N ALA A 262 8.06 22.19 9.72
CA ALA A 262 8.86 23.05 8.86
C ALA A 262 9.63 22.27 7.76
N GLY A 263 9.67 20.95 7.86
CA GLY A 263 10.31 20.09 6.88
C GLY A 263 9.53 19.99 5.56
N GLY A 264 10.13 20.42 4.45
CA GLY A 264 9.58 20.26 3.11
C GLY A 264 8.23 20.98 2.92
N THR A 265 7.20 20.24 2.49
CA THR A 265 5.83 20.75 2.32
C THR A 265 5.03 20.79 3.63
N GLY A 266 5.59 20.25 4.72
CA GLY A 266 4.89 20.03 6.00
C GLY A 266 3.83 18.93 5.97
N ILE A 267 3.66 18.26 4.82
CA ILE A 267 2.84 17.06 4.68
C ILE A 267 3.56 15.89 5.35
N GLY A 268 2.85 15.13 6.19
CA GLY A 268 3.43 14.01 6.91
C GLY A 268 2.42 12.91 7.22
N GLY A 269 2.91 11.93 8.00
CA GLY A 269 2.13 10.81 8.50
C GLY A 269 1.35 11.16 9.77
N MET A 270 0.01 11.05 9.72
CA MET A 270 -0.88 11.24 10.85
C MET A 270 -1.17 9.94 11.59
N ALA A 271 -1.23 10.02 12.92
CA ALA A 271 -1.56 8.92 13.80
C ALA A 271 -2.26 9.43 15.08
N GLY A 272 -2.48 8.52 16.03
CA GLY A 272 -3.22 8.79 17.26
C GLY A 272 -4.72 8.59 17.07
N ALA A 273 -5.51 9.20 17.95
CA ALA A 273 -6.98 9.03 17.97
C ALA A 273 -7.67 9.14 16.58
N PRO A 274 -7.36 10.11 15.69
CA PRO A 274 -8.03 10.22 14.40
C PRO A 274 -7.78 9.03 13.45
N LEU A 275 -6.67 8.29 13.63
CA LEU A 275 -6.37 7.10 12.83
C LEU A 275 -7.15 5.85 13.30
N HIS A 276 -7.67 5.86 14.54
CA HIS A 276 -8.20 4.64 15.17
C HIS A 276 -9.32 3.95 14.37
N PRO A 277 -10.36 4.64 13.86
CA PRO A 277 -11.41 3.97 13.09
C PRO A 277 -10.90 3.31 11.81
N LEU A 278 -9.96 3.96 11.11
CA LEU A 278 -9.34 3.41 9.91
C LEU A 278 -8.48 2.17 10.25
N ALA A 279 -7.72 2.23 11.33
CA ALA A 279 -6.92 1.10 11.82
C ALA A 279 -7.80 -0.11 12.19
N LEU A 280 -8.92 0.12 12.87
CA LEU A 280 -9.89 -0.95 13.18
C LEU A 280 -10.44 -1.60 11.90
N GLY A 281 -10.82 -0.80 10.90
CA GLY A 281 -11.29 -1.30 9.61
C GLY A 281 -10.22 -2.10 8.86
N ASN A 282 -8.95 -1.68 8.95
CA ASN A 282 -7.83 -2.39 8.36
C ASN A 282 -7.63 -3.77 9.01
N VAL A 283 -7.57 -3.83 10.34
CA VAL A 283 -7.42 -5.08 11.08
C VAL A 283 -8.59 -6.03 10.82
N ALA A 284 -9.83 -5.53 10.91
CA ALA A 284 -11.03 -6.34 10.65
C ALA A 284 -11.05 -6.93 9.23
N THR A 285 -10.72 -6.10 8.23
CA THR A 285 -10.73 -6.50 6.82
C THR A 285 -9.63 -7.52 6.54
N LEU A 286 -8.40 -7.26 7.00
CA LEU A 286 -7.28 -8.18 6.83
C LEU A 286 -7.55 -9.51 7.53
N ARG A 287 -8.03 -9.50 8.78
CA ARG A 287 -8.36 -10.72 9.52
C ARG A 287 -9.34 -11.58 8.73
N ARG A 288 -10.44 -11.00 8.28
CA ARG A 288 -11.46 -11.68 7.47
C ARG A 288 -10.90 -12.26 6.17
N MET A 289 -10.03 -11.53 5.48
CA MET A 289 -9.46 -11.97 4.20
C MET A 289 -8.40 -13.06 4.38
N LEU A 290 -7.60 -13.01 5.44
CA LEU A 290 -6.64 -14.06 5.79
C LEU A 290 -7.35 -15.33 6.26
N ASP A 291 -8.42 -15.22 7.04
CA ASP A 291 -9.21 -16.38 7.50
C ASP A 291 -9.99 -17.08 6.38
N ALA A 292 -10.21 -16.39 5.26
CA ALA A 292 -10.90 -16.96 4.11
C ALA A 292 -10.10 -18.04 3.36
N HIS A 293 -8.80 -18.19 3.67
CA HIS A 293 -7.92 -19.13 2.99
C HIS A 293 -6.98 -19.84 3.99
N GLU A 294 -6.94 -21.18 3.94
CA GLU A 294 -6.13 -22.01 4.85
C GLU A 294 -4.62 -21.70 4.76
N ASP A 295 -4.14 -21.31 3.58
CA ASP A 295 -2.74 -20.96 3.30
C ASP A 295 -2.25 -19.68 4.00
N THR A 296 -3.17 -18.83 4.45
CA THR A 296 -2.86 -17.52 5.07
C THR A 296 -3.51 -17.34 6.44
N ARG A 297 -4.35 -18.28 6.88
CA ARG A 297 -5.08 -18.24 8.15
C ARG A 297 -4.16 -18.11 9.37
N HIS A 298 -2.97 -18.71 9.33
CA HIS A 298 -1.98 -18.66 10.42
C HIS A 298 -1.32 -17.27 10.57
N VAL A 299 -1.40 -16.40 9.56
CA VAL A 299 -0.78 -15.08 9.60
C VAL A 299 -1.47 -14.25 10.69
N SER A 300 -0.70 -13.90 11.73
CA SER A 300 -1.21 -13.12 12.86
C SER A 300 -1.27 -11.63 12.55
N ILE A 301 -2.09 -10.85 13.27
CA ILE A 301 -2.15 -9.39 13.09
C ILE A 301 -1.79 -8.69 14.41
N ILE A 302 -0.77 -7.84 14.40
CA ILE A 302 -0.52 -6.86 15.45
C ILE A 302 -1.27 -5.58 15.07
N GLY A 303 -2.30 -5.24 15.83
CA GLY A 303 -3.13 -4.06 15.58
C GLY A 303 -2.53 -2.79 16.17
N VAL A 304 -2.46 -1.70 15.41
CA VAL A 304 -1.90 -0.42 15.83
C VAL A 304 -2.61 0.74 15.16
N GLY A 305 -2.87 1.78 15.95
CA GLY A 305 -3.49 3.02 15.48
C GLY A 305 -4.42 3.58 16.54
N GLY A 306 -4.06 4.72 17.13
CA GLY A 306 -4.92 5.47 18.05
C GLY A 306 -5.36 4.77 19.34
N VAL A 307 -4.59 3.80 19.82
CA VAL A 307 -4.81 3.17 21.13
C VAL A 307 -4.04 3.94 22.20
N GLU A 308 -4.75 4.41 23.23
CA GLU A 308 -4.16 5.11 24.38
C GLU A 308 -4.73 4.68 25.76
N ASP A 309 -5.72 3.78 25.75
CA ASP A 309 -6.44 3.32 26.93
C ASP A 309 -6.97 1.88 26.75
N ALA A 310 -7.55 1.32 27.82
CA ALA A 310 -8.11 -0.02 27.82
C ALA A 310 -9.30 -0.20 26.85
N ALA A 311 -10.04 0.86 26.53
CA ALA A 311 -11.17 0.77 25.60
C ALA A 311 -10.68 0.64 24.15
N GLY A 312 -9.67 1.42 23.75
CA GLY A 312 -8.98 1.30 22.47
C GLY A 312 -8.30 -0.05 22.31
N TYR A 313 -7.69 -0.56 23.38
CA TYR A 313 -7.15 -1.92 23.41
C TYR A 313 -8.24 -2.97 23.11
N ARG A 314 -9.37 -2.92 23.84
CA ARG A 314 -10.49 -3.87 23.65
C ARG A 314 -11.04 -3.81 22.23
N ARG A 315 -11.24 -2.61 21.67
CA ARG A 315 -11.70 -2.45 20.27
C ARG A 315 -10.73 -3.07 19.28
N MET A 316 -9.42 -2.84 19.46
CA MET A 316 -8.40 -3.41 18.57
C MET A 316 -8.34 -4.94 18.66
N ARG A 317 -8.45 -5.50 19.87
CA ARG A 317 -8.55 -6.95 20.07
C ARG A 317 -9.80 -7.55 19.46
N SER A 318 -10.96 -6.90 19.62
CA SER A 318 -12.24 -7.42 19.14
C SER A 318 -12.33 -7.51 17.61
N VAL A 319 -11.56 -6.70 16.88
CA VAL A 319 -11.52 -6.74 15.41
C VAL A 319 -10.51 -7.75 14.85
N GLY A 320 -9.83 -8.53 15.70
CA GLY A 320 -8.98 -9.65 15.28
C GLY A 320 -7.47 -9.45 15.39
N ALA A 321 -7.00 -8.42 16.11
CA ALA A 321 -5.58 -8.28 16.43
C ALA A 321 -5.14 -9.31 17.47
N LEU A 322 -4.04 -10.04 17.25
CA LEU A 322 -3.33 -10.94 18.20
C LEU A 322 -2.63 -10.17 19.34
N ALA A 323 -2.13 -8.99 19.08
CA ALA A 323 -1.56 -8.09 20.09
C ALA A 323 -1.79 -6.65 19.65
N VAL A 324 -1.71 -5.71 20.59
CA VAL A 324 -1.98 -4.29 20.32
C VAL A 324 -0.70 -3.48 20.51
N ALA A 325 -0.25 -2.81 19.46
CA ALA A 325 0.91 -1.95 19.52
C ALA A 325 0.54 -0.47 19.70
N VAL A 326 1.32 0.25 20.52
CA VAL A 326 1.10 1.65 20.91
C VAL A 326 2.22 2.53 20.36
N GLY A 327 1.87 3.66 19.74
CA GLY A 327 2.80 4.64 19.16
C GLY A 327 2.63 6.04 19.74
N THR A 328 1.68 6.81 19.22
CA THR A 328 1.42 8.20 19.65
C THR A 328 1.26 8.36 21.16
N ALA A 329 0.54 7.44 21.82
CA ALA A 329 0.33 7.53 23.27
C ALA A 329 1.61 7.25 24.08
N LEU A 330 2.51 6.37 23.60
CA LEU A 330 3.84 6.19 24.19
C LEU A 330 4.62 7.49 24.14
N GLY A 331 4.59 8.20 23.02
CA GLY A 331 5.26 9.49 22.89
C GLY A 331 4.72 10.59 23.80
N ARG A 332 3.43 10.55 24.13
CA ARG A 332 2.78 11.54 24.98
C ARG A 332 2.90 11.25 26.47
N LYS A 333 2.75 9.98 26.85
CA LYS A 333 2.64 9.54 28.25
C LYS A 333 3.86 8.78 28.74
N GLY A 334 4.83 8.49 27.87
CA GLY A 334 5.93 7.60 28.18
C GLY A 334 5.48 6.15 28.40
N VAL A 335 6.37 5.34 28.97
CA VAL A 335 6.16 3.89 29.21
C VAL A 335 4.94 3.62 30.10
N ARG A 336 4.56 4.57 30.96
CA ARG A 336 3.40 4.47 31.86
C ARG A 336 2.07 4.21 31.14
N VAL A 337 1.96 4.54 29.84
CA VAL A 337 0.76 4.23 29.05
C VAL A 337 0.40 2.75 29.09
N PHE A 338 1.38 1.85 29.15
CA PHE A 338 1.15 0.42 29.15
C PHE A 338 0.53 -0.05 30.47
N GLU A 339 1.02 0.49 31.58
CA GLU A 339 0.45 0.25 32.92
C GLU A 339 -0.97 0.82 33.02
N GLU A 340 -1.22 2.04 32.52
CA GLU A 340 -2.56 2.64 32.49
C GLU A 340 -3.57 1.80 31.68
N ILE A 341 -3.14 1.23 30.54
CA ILE A 341 -3.96 0.32 29.75
C ILE A 341 -4.23 -0.97 30.55
N GLU A 342 -3.21 -1.59 31.14
CA GLU A 342 -3.36 -2.80 31.94
C GLU A 342 -4.28 -2.59 33.17
N GLU A 343 -4.09 -1.50 33.91
CA GLU A 343 -4.94 -1.10 35.03
C GLU A 343 -6.39 -0.90 34.58
N GLY A 344 -6.64 -0.22 33.45
CA GLY A 344 -7.98 -0.06 32.90
C GLY A 344 -8.62 -1.36 32.39
N LEU A 345 -7.79 -2.36 32.04
CA LEU A 345 -8.26 -3.71 31.72
C LEU A 345 -8.68 -4.46 32.99
N ASN A 346 -7.90 -4.35 34.06
CA ASN A 346 -8.14 -5.00 35.35
C ASN A 346 -9.29 -4.33 36.16
N GLY A 347 -9.39 -3.00 36.12
CA GLY A 347 -10.38 -2.23 36.88
C GLY A 347 -11.82 -2.37 36.38
N ALA A 348 -12.02 -2.76 35.12
CA ALA A 348 -13.34 -3.15 34.61
C ALA A 348 -13.69 -4.62 34.91
N CYS A 349 -12.70 -5.41 35.36
CA CYS A 349 -12.80 -6.83 35.65
C CYS A 349 -12.74 -7.08 37.16
N SER A 350 -13.83 -6.79 37.87
CA SER A 350 -14.18 -7.55 39.07
C SER A 350 -14.53 -9.03 38.75
N GLY A 351 -14.43 -9.45 37.48
CA GLY A 351 -14.32 -10.84 37.05
C GLY A 351 -12.87 -11.19 36.66
N LYS A 352 -12.23 -12.01 37.48
CA LYS A 352 -10.84 -12.51 37.38
C LYS A 352 -10.32 -12.75 35.95
N TRP A 353 -9.25 -12.05 35.58
CA TRP A 353 -8.27 -12.53 34.58
C TRP A 353 -7.59 -13.78 35.14
N LYS A 354 -7.98 -14.97 34.66
CA LYS A 354 -7.25 -16.21 34.96
C LYS A 354 -6.01 -16.26 34.06
N ARG A 355 -4.86 -16.49 34.69
CA ARG A 355 -3.51 -16.39 34.10
C ARG A 355 -3.11 -17.62 33.27
N ASP A 356 -4.06 -18.50 32.90
CA ASP A 356 -3.76 -19.89 32.47
C ASP A 356 -4.26 -20.30 31.07
N ASP A 357 -4.81 -19.43 30.23
CA ASP A 357 -5.42 -19.83 28.94
C ASP A 357 -4.52 -19.64 27.70
N VAL A 358 -3.19 -19.80 27.83
CA VAL A 358 -2.23 -19.63 26.71
C VAL A 358 -1.62 -20.97 26.23
N THR A 359 -2.27 -22.10 26.51
CA THR A 359 -1.75 -23.43 26.06
C THR A 359 -2.72 -24.31 25.28
N SER A 360 -3.92 -23.83 24.92
CA SER A 360 -4.82 -24.55 24.00
C SER A 360 -5.03 -23.73 22.74
N GLY A 361 -4.75 -24.33 21.58
CA GLY A 361 -4.84 -23.72 20.25
C GLY A 361 -6.27 -23.46 19.76
N ASP A 362 -7.15 -23.01 20.65
CA ASP A 362 -8.52 -22.63 20.32
C ASP A 362 -8.61 -21.11 20.27
N ASN A 363 -8.72 -20.61 19.05
CA ASN A 363 -8.95 -19.21 18.72
C ASN A 363 -10.25 -18.77 19.43
N PRO A 364 -10.25 -17.74 20.31
CA PRO A 364 -11.50 -17.28 20.90
C PRO A 364 -12.38 -16.76 19.76
N GLU A 365 -13.60 -17.28 19.66
CA GLU A 365 -14.59 -16.89 18.65
C GLU A 365 -14.60 -15.36 18.54
N ALA A 366 -14.18 -14.86 17.39
CA ALA A 366 -14.31 -13.46 17.06
C ALA A 366 -15.80 -13.12 17.22
N ILE A 367 -16.11 -12.14 18.07
CA ILE A 367 -17.44 -11.53 18.09
C ILE A 367 -17.64 -10.94 16.69
N LEU A 368 -18.31 -11.70 15.84
CA LEU A 368 -18.69 -11.29 14.50
C LEU A 368 -19.62 -10.10 14.69
N ILE A 369 -19.11 -8.89 14.47
CA ILE A 369 -19.96 -7.74 14.18
C ILE A 369 -20.63 -8.08 12.85
N GLN A 370 -21.85 -8.62 12.93
CA GLN A 370 -22.70 -8.87 11.77
C GLN A 370 -23.07 -7.52 11.17
N PHE A 371 -22.39 -7.15 10.09
CA PHE A 371 -22.91 -6.18 9.13
C PHE A 371 -24.03 -6.86 8.34
N PRO A 372 -25.12 -6.14 7.98
CA PRO A 372 -26.24 -6.74 7.27
C PRO A 372 -25.75 -7.41 5.99
N GLU A 373 -25.97 -8.71 5.93
CA GLU A 373 -25.51 -9.61 4.89
C GLU A 373 -26.36 -9.34 3.63
N SER A 374 -25.77 -8.72 2.61
CA SER A 374 -26.42 -8.67 1.30
C SER A 374 -26.46 -10.11 0.78
N GLU A 375 -27.68 -10.64 0.65
CA GLU A 375 -28.02 -11.99 0.21
C GLU A 375 -27.07 -12.55 -0.85
N ARG A 376 -26.38 -13.66 -0.52
CA ARG A 376 -25.72 -14.52 -1.51
C ARG A 376 -26.70 -15.62 -1.92
N PRO A 377 -26.90 -15.89 -3.22
CA PRO A 377 -27.76 -17.00 -3.63
C PRO A 377 -27.02 -18.34 -3.45
N GLU A 378 -27.79 -19.36 -3.04
CA GLU A 378 -27.36 -20.74 -2.84
C GLU A 378 -26.78 -21.37 -4.12
N ARG A 379 -25.75 -22.21 -3.95
CA ARG A 379 -25.09 -22.93 -5.04
C ARG A 379 -25.72 -24.31 -5.25
N GLU A 380 -26.42 -24.47 -6.37
CA GLU A 380 -26.73 -25.78 -6.95
C GLU A 380 -25.53 -26.43 -7.67
N PRO A 381 -25.49 -27.77 -7.78
CA PRO A 381 -24.37 -28.50 -8.38
C PRO A 381 -24.42 -28.39 -9.91
N ALA A 382 -23.58 -27.54 -10.49
CA ALA A 382 -23.60 -27.28 -11.93
C ALA A 382 -22.53 -28.08 -12.70
N GLY A 383 -22.99 -28.79 -13.73
CA GLY A 383 -22.23 -29.74 -14.54
C GLY A 383 -21.07 -29.18 -15.37
N LYS A 384 -20.40 -30.12 -16.05
CA LYS A 384 -19.10 -30.04 -16.78
C LYS A 384 -18.91 -28.84 -17.73
N TRP A 385 -19.95 -28.07 -18.06
CA TRP A 385 -19.90 -26.87 -18.90
C TRP A 385 -19.34 -25.63 -18.16
N LYS A 386 -19.57 -25.49 -16.83
CA LYS A 386 -19.02 -24.36 -16.04
C LYS A 386 -17.49 -24.39 -15.91
N LEU A 387 -16.87 -25.57 -16.03
CA LEU A 387 -15.42 -25.74 -15.91
C LEU A 387 -14.64 -25.15 -17.09
N ARG A 388 -15.24 -25.10 -18.30
CA ARG A 388 -14.61 -24.47 -19.48
C ARG A 388 -14.76 -22.95 -19.47
N LEU A 389 -15.89 -22.41 -19.02
CA LEU A 389 -16.10 -20.95 -18.93
C LEU A 389 -15.19 -20.27 -17.89
N HIS A 390 -14.91 -20.94 -16.77
CA HIS A 390 -14.04 -20.43 -15.71
C HIS A 390 -12.58 -20.26 -16.14
N ARG A 391 -12.14 -20.94 -17.21
CA ARG A 391 -10.77 -20.85 -17.72
C ARG A 391 -10.55 -19.65 -18.65
N PHE A 392 -11.61 -19.15 -19.29
CA PHE A 392 -11.54 -18.03 -20.23
C PHE A 392 -11.72 -16.66 -19.56
N ARG A 393 -12.51 -16.58 -18.48
CA ARG A 393 -12.76 -15.32 -17.76
C ARG A 393 -11.48 -14.62 -17.24
N PRO A 394 -10.49 -15.32 -16.67
CA PRO A 394 -9.23 -14.70 -16.25
C PRO A 394 -8.38 -14.20 -17.42
N ALA A 395 -8.44 -14.86 -18.58
CA ALA A 395 -7.73 -14.43 -19.78
C ALA A 395 -8.34 -13.15 -20.37
N VAL A 396 -9.68 -13.05 -20.36
CA VAL A 396 -10.39 -11.82 -20.76
C VAL A 396 -10.11 -10.68 -19.77
N GLN A 397 -10.13 -10.94 -18.46
CA GLN A 397 -9.77 -9.93 -17.44
C GLN A 397 -8.34 -9.39 -17.62
N ARG A 398 -7.37 -10.26 -17.93
CA ARG A 398 -5.99 -9.85 -18.25
C ARG A 398 -5.91 -9.00 -19.51
N PHE A 399 -6.71 -9.30 -20.54
CA PHE A 399 -6.76 -8.50 -21.76
C PHE A 399 -7.37 -7.10 -21.53
N PHE A 400 -8.47 -7.01 -20.76
CA PHE A 400 -9.09 -5.73 -20.39
C PHE A 400 -8.24 -4.90 -19.41
N SER A 401 -7.24 -5.51 -18.77
CA SER A 401 -6.25 -4.81 -17.95
C SER A 401 -4.97 -4.46 -18.72
N SER A 402 -4.93 -4.71 -20.04
CA SER A 402 -3.73 -4.53 -20.87
C SER A 402 -3.69 -3.17 -21.56
N ARG A 403 -2.47 -2.64 -21.77
CA ARG A 403 -2.22 -1.40 -22.53
C ARG A 403 -2.74 -1.46 -23.98
N THR A 404 -2.81 -2.66 -24.55
CA THR A 404 -3.26 -2.89 -25.93
C THR A 404 -4.76 -2.65 -26.11
N GLN A 405 -5.58 -3.06 -25.14
CA GLN A 405 -7.03 -2.88 -25.22
C GLN A 405 -7.42 -1.40 -25.08
N HIS A 406 -6.80 -0.66 -24.16
CA HIS A 406 -6.99 0.78 -24.03
C HIS A 406 -6.64 1.53 -25.32
N TRP A 407 -5.49 1.21 -25.95
CA TRP A 407 -5.08 1.86 -27.20
C TRP A 407 -6.01 1.53 -28.38
N LEU A 408 -6.51 0.30 -28.44
CA LEU A 408 -7.45 -0.14 -29.47
C LEU A 408 -8.80 0.59 -29.37
N ILE A 409 -9.33 0.76 -28.15
CA ILE A 409 -10.56 1.54 -27.93
C ILE A 409 -10.35 3.01 -28.28
N LEU A 410 -9.23 3.59 -27.85
CA LEU A 410 -8.88 4.97 -28.17
C LEU A 410 -8.87 5.24 -29.67
N VAL A 411 -8.22 4.36 -30.45
CA VAL A 411 -8.19 4.46 -31.92
C VAL A 411 -9.59 4.32 -32.51
N LEU A 412 -10.42 3.39 -32.01
CA LEU A 412 -11.80 3.23 -32.48
C LEU A 412 -12.64 4.47 -32.23
N ILE A 413 -12.50 5.13 -31.07
CA ILE A 413 -13.20 6.38 -30.76
C ILE A 413 -12.77 7.50 -31.73
N ILE A 414 -11.48 7.61 -32.02
CA ILE A 414 -10.96 8.61 -32.97
C ILE A 414 -11.53 8.37 -34.38
N LEU A 415 -11.59 7.11 -34.82
CA LEU A 415 -12.17 6.74 -36.11
C LEU A 415 -13.68 7.00 -36.18
N ASP A 416 -14.42 6.74 -35.10
CA ASP A 416 -15.87 7.03 -35.01
C ASP A 416 -16.13 8.54 -35.11
N VAL A 417 -15.34 9.36 -34.43
CA VAL A 417 -15.44 10.82 -34.53
C VAL A 417 -15.10 11.31 -35.95
N ALA A 418 -14.06 10.75 -36.58
CA ALA A 418 -13.70 11.09 -37.94
C ALA A 418 -14.80 10.74 -38.95
N ASP A 419 -15.49 9.60 -38.75
CA ASP A 419 -16.65 9.18 -39.55
C ASP A 419 -17.81 10.18 -39.44
N ILE A 420 -18.19 10.55 -38.21
CA ILE A 420 -19.25 11.55 -37.94
C ILE A 420 -18.94 12.89 -38.60
N LEU A 421 -17.71 13.38 -38.44
CA LEU A 421 -17.27 14.64 -39.04
C LEU A 421 -17.28 14.56 -40.56
N SER A 422 -16.89 13.42 -41.14
CA SER A 422 -16.89 13.19 -42.58
C SER A 422 -18.32 13.18 -43.14
N ASP A 423 -19.26 12.53 -42.47
CA ASP A 423 -20.67 12.50 -42.90
C ASP A 423 -21.31 13.89 -42.82
N ILE A 424 -21.06 14.65 -41.73
CA ILE A 424 -21.52 16.04 -41.58
C ILE A 424 -20.91 16.94 -42.67
N PHE A 425 -19.62 16.80 -42.96
CA PHE A 425 -18.91 17.62 -43.94
C PHE A 425 -19.40 17.38 -45.36
N ILE A 426 -19.55 16.10 -45.75
CA ILE A 426 -20.15 15.70 -47.04
C ILE A 426 -21.62 16.15 -47.09
N GLY A 427 -22.33 16.03 -45.97
CA GLY A 427 -23.58 16.71 -45.61
C GLY A 427 -23.70 18.12 -46.16
N SER A 428 -22.83 18.97 -45.61
CA SER A 428 -22.80 20.40 -45.83
C SER A 428 -22.39 20.75 -47.27
N ILE A 429 -21.31 20.16 -47.78
CA ILE A 429 -20.77 20.50 -49.10
C ILE A 429 -21.75 20.15 -50.22
N THR A 430 -22.36 18.96 -50.17
CA THR A 430 -23.30 18.53 -51.21
C THR A 430 -24.61 19.32 -51.19
N CYS A 431 -24.97 19.87 -50.02
CA CYS A 431 -26.06 20.82 -49.87
C CYS A 431 -25.74 22.17 -50.52
N GLU A 432 -24.58 22.75 -50.21
CA GLU A 432 -24.17 24.05 -50.77
C GLU A 432 -23.96 24.01 -52.28
N LEU A 433 -23.41 22.91 -52.79
CA LEU A 433 -23.18 22.72 -54.23
C LEU A 433 -24.44 22.30 -55.01
N GLY A 434 -25.56 22.02 -54.34
CA GLY A 434 -26.79 21.54 -54.97
C GLY A 434 -26.68 20.16 -55.64
N LYS A 435 -25.67 19.36 -55.27
CA LYS A 435 -25.30 18.07 -55.91
C LYS A 435 -25.73 16.84 -55.11
N ARG A 436 -26.84 16.95 -54.37
CA ARG A 436 -27.30 15.88 -53.46
C ARG A 436 -27.64 14.56 -54.17
N ASP A 437 -27.98 14.62 -55.45
CA ASP A 437 -28.44 13.46 -56.24
C ASP A 437 -27.33 12.79 -57.08
N GLU A 438 -26.06 13.21 -56.93
CA GLU A 438 -24.96 12.55 -57.63
C GLU A 438 -24.67 11.15 -57.01
N ALA A 439 -24.54 10.14 -57.86
CA ALA A 439 -24.41 8.73 -57.44
C ALA A 439 -23.25 8.46 -56.48
N TRP A 440 -22.14 9.21 -56.59
CA TRP A 440 -21.00 9.07 -55.70
C TRP A 440 -21.31 9.54 -54.27
N VAL A 441 -22.20 10.52 -54.09
CA VAL A 441 -22.61 11.02 -52.75
C VAL A 441 -23.34 9.93 -51.98
N GLY A 442 -24.27 9.24 -52.65
CA GLY A 442 -24.98 8.10 -52.09
C GLY A 442 -24.06 6.93 -51.75
N ALA A 443 -23.11 6.62 -52.64
CA ALA A 443 -22.13 5.55 -52.41
C ALA A 443 -21.21 5.84 -51.21
N VAL A 444 -20.70 7.07 -51.09
CA VAL A 444 -19.80 7.46 -49.99
C VAL A 444 -20.56 7.52 -48.66
N ARG A 445 -21.77 8.11 -48.61
CA ARG A 445 -22.58 8.09 -47.37
C ARG A 445 -23.03 6.69 -46.97
N GLY A 446 -23.31 5.82 -47.93
CA GLY A 446 -23.59 4.40 -47.66
C GLY A 446 -22.39 3.68 -47.04
N ALA A 447 -21.18 3.98 -47.51
CA ALA A 447 -19.94 3.45 -46.94
C ALA A 447 -19.69 3.94 -45.51
N LEU A 448 -19.88 5.23 -45.23
CA LEU A 448 -19.78 5.83 -43.89
C LEU A 448 -20.81 5.21 -42.93
N SER A 449 -22.07 5.09 -43.35
CA SER A 449 -23.11 4.43 -42.55
C SER A 449 -22.78 2.96 -42.24
N THR A 450 -22.19 2.24 -43.19
CA THR A 450 -21.74 0.85 -42.98
C THR A 450 -20.56 0.80 -41.99
N PHE A 451 -19.60 1.72 -42.13
CA PHE A 451 -18.46 1.83 -41.24
C PHE A 451 -18.88 2.17 -39.80
N ALA A 452 -19.81 3.10 -39.64
CA ALA A 452 -20.43 3.45 -38.36
C ALA A 452 -21.05 2.22 -37.68
N LEU A 453 -21.85 1.43 -38.41
CA LEU A 453 -22.47 0.23 -37.86
C LEU A 453 -21.42 -0.81 -37.42
N ILE A 454 -20.35 -1.00 -38.20
CA ILE A 454 -19.26 -1.91 -37.85
C ILE A 454 -18.60 -1.46 -36.54
N THR A 455 -18.33 -0.17 -36.41
CA THR A 455 -17.72 0.43 -35.22
C THR A 455 -18.64 0.27 -33.99
N SER A 456 -19.95 0.48 -34.14
CA SER A 456 -20.94 0.23 -33.07
C SER A 456 -21.04 -1.25 -32.67
N CYS A 457 -20.92 -2.18 -33.62
CA CYS A 457 -20.84 -3.61 -33.31
C CYS A 457 -19.61 -3.96 -32.46
N ILE A 458 -18.46 -3.33 -32.74
CA ILE A 458 -17.23 -3.53 -31.97
C ILE A 458 -17.40 -3.00 -30.54
N PHE A 459 -18.06 -1.86 -30.36
CA PHE A 459 -18.37 -1.33 -29.01
C PHE A 459 -19.39 -2.19 -28.25
N MET A 460 -20.39 -2.76 -28.92
CA MET A 460 -21.30 -3.74 -28.31
C MET A 460 -20.55 -4.99 -27.85
N LEU A 461 -19.59 -5.46 -28.64
CA LEU A 461 -18.73 -6.60 -28.28
C LEU A 461 -17.84 -6.26 -27.08
N GLU A 462 -17.25 -5.08 -27.06
CA GLU A 462 -16.46 -4.56 -25.93
C GLU A 462 -17.30 -4.52 -24.65
N LEU A 463 -18.48 -3.92 -24.68
CA LEU A 463 -19.40 -3.90 -23.54
C LEU A 463 -19.76 -5.31 -23.06
N ALA A 464 -20.08 -6.22 -23.99
CA ALA A 464 -20.43 -7.60 -23.65
C ALA A 464 -19.26 -8.33 -22.96
N LEU A 465 -18.04 -8.13 -23.46
CA LEU A 465 -16.83 -8.71 -22.87
C LEU A 465 -16.47 -8.06 -21.52
N SER A 466 -16.68 -6.75 -21.37
CA SER A 466 -16.54 -6.01 -20.10
C SER A 466 -17.52 -6.54 -19.04
N VAL A 467 -18.79 -6.69 -19.39
CA VAL A 467 -19.80 -7.29 -18.50
C VAL A 467 -19.49 -8.77 -18.21
N PHE A 468 -18.94 -9.51 -19.18
CA PHE A 468 -18.50 -10.89 -18.96
C PHE A 468 -17.30 -10.98 -18.00
N ALA A 469 -16.32 -10.09 -18.14
CA ALA A 469 -15.13 -10.03 -17.31
C ALA A 469 -15.49 -9.66 -15.85
N TYR A 470 -16.18 -8.54 -15.67
CA TYR A 470 -16.43 -7.94 -14.36
C TYR A 470 -17.78 -8.34 -13.73
N GLY A 471 -18.68 -8.95 -14.49
CA GLY A 471 -20.01 -9.36 -14.01
C GLY A 471 -20.90 -8.17 -13.64
N LEU A 472 -21.85 -8.39 -12.74
CA LEU A 472 -22.77 -7.34 -12.25
C LEU A 472 -22.06 -6.21 -11.49
N ALA A 473 -20.80 -6.38 -11.11
CA ALA A 473 -20.01 -5.33 -10.48
C ALA A 473 -19.73 -4.15 -11.45
N TYR A 474 -19.71 -4.41 -12.76
CA TYR A 474 -19.57 -3.38 -13.79
C TYR A 474 -20.63 -2.28 -13.68
N PHE A 475 -21.86 -2.66 -13.31
CA PHE A 475 -23.00 -1.74 -13.18
C PHE A 475 -23.09 -1.07 -11.80
N LYS A 476 -22.11 -1.22 -10.92
CA LYS A 476 -22.07 -0.48 -9.64
C LYS A 476 -21.57 0.95 -9.81
N ASP A 477 -20.76 1.20 -10.82
CA ASP A 477 -20.34 2.55 -11.17
C ASP A 477 -21.43 3.26 -12.00
N ARG A 478 -21.77 4.48 -11.60
CA ARG A 478 -22.75 5.31 -12.30
C ARG A 478 -22.29 5.69 -13.71
N LEU A 479 -20.99 5.87 -13.91
CA LEU A 479 -20.42 6.25 -15.21
C LEU A 479 -20.42 5.06 -16.18
N HIS A 480 -20.08 3.86 -15.72
CA HIS A 480 -20.16 2.64 -16.54
C HIS A 480 -21.59 2.26 -16.91
N CYS A 481 -22.55 2.43 -15.99
CA CYS A 481 -23.98 2.27 -16.29
C CYS A 481 -24.45 3.21 -17.40
N PHE A 482 -24.05 4.47 -17.32
CA PHE A 482 -24.41 5.47 -18.32
C PHE A 482 -23.72 5.21 -19.66
N ASP A 483 -22.44 4.84 -19.66
CA ASP A 483 -21.70 4.46 -20.88
C ASP A 483 -22.34 3.25 -21.57
N ALA A 484 -22.70 2.21 -20.81
CA ALA A 484 -23.41 1.04 -21.32
C ALA A 484 -24.78 1.41 -21.93
N PHE A 485 -25.53 2.29 -21.28
CA PHE A 485 -26.78 2.81 -21.82
C PHE A 485 -26.56 3.54 -23.15
N VAL A 486 -25.53 4.39 -23.24
CA VAL A 486 -25.18 5.11 -24.47
C VAL A 486 -24.74 4.15 -25.58
N ILE A 487 -23.97 3.09 -25.29
CA ILE A 487 -23.61 2.04 -26.26
C ILE A 487 -24.85 1.33 -26.80
N VAL A 488 -25.74 0.87 -25.92
CA VAL A 488 -26.93 0.10 -26.30
C VAL A 488 -27.93 0.95 -27.08
N VAL A 489 -28.20 2.18 -26.63
CA VAL A 489 -29.14 3.09 -27.31
C VAL A 489 -28.56 3.60 -28.63
N GLY A 490 -27.26 3.89 -28.68
CA GLY A 490 -26.58 4.28 -29.91
C GLY A 490 -26.63 3.18 -30.97
N PHE A 491 -26.29 1.94 -30.61
CA PHE A 491 -26.39 0.79 -31.50
C PHE A 491 -27.83 0.53 -31.96
N GLY A 492 -28.81 0.66 -31.04
CA GLY A 492 -30.22 0.54 -31.39
C GLY A 492 -30.68 1.60 -32.40
N ALA A 493 -30.20 2.84 -32.26
CA ALA A 493 -30.49 3.90 -33.21
C ALA A 493 -29.84 3.65 -34.58
N ASP A 494 -28.61 3.15 -34.62
CA ASP A 494 -27.92 2.78 -35.87
C ASP A 494 -28.66 1.66 -36.64
N LEU A 495 -29.23 0.67 -35.93
CA LEU A 495 -30.06 -0.37 -36.53
C LEU A 495 -31.39 0.18 -37.07
N LEU A 496 -31.97 1.17 -36.39
CA LEU A 496 -33.25 1.79 -36.77
C LEU A 496 -33.10 2.76 -37.94
N GLU A 497 -31.93 3.40 -38.11
CA GLU A 497 -31.63 4.24 -39.27
C GLU A 497 -31.56 3.46 -40.60
N GLN A 498 -31.34 2.14 -40.54
CA GLN A 498 -31.47 1.23 -41.68
C GLN A 498 -32.93 0.82 -41.97
N GLY A 499 -33.87 1.22 -41.10
CA GLY A 499 -35.32 1.04 -41.25
C GLY A 499 -36.05 2.32 -41.73
N PRO A 500 -37.37 2.24 -42.00
CA PRO A 500 -38.13 3.33 -42.64
C PRO A 500 -38.41 4.56 -41.76
N ALA A 501 -37.89 4.64 -40.53
CA ALA A 501 -38.19 5.72 -39.57
C ALA A 501 -36.97 6.64 -39.32
N LYS A 502 -36.77 7.64 -40.18
CA LYS A 502 -35.71 8.67 -40.04
C LYS A 502 -36.12 9.83 -39.14
N GLN A 503 -35.87 9.75 -37.83
CA GLN A 503 -36.02 10.91 -36.92
C GLN A 503 -34.97 11.00 -35.78
N ILE A 504 -33.93 10.15 -35.74
CA ILE A 504 -33.04 10.03 -34.56
C ILE A 504 -31.60 10.52 -34.81
N ALA A 505 -31.27 11.02 -36.01
CA ALA A 505 -29.91 11.39 -36.39
C ALA A 505 -29.20 12.37 -35.43
N SER A 506 -29.92 13.33 -34.85
CA SER A 506 -29.33 14.27 -33.87
C SER A 506 -29.00 13.62 -32.52
N LEU A 507 -29.78 12.62 -32.12
CA LEU A 507 -29.55 11.84 -30.89
C LEU A 507 -28.37 10.88 -31.08
N VAL A 508 -28.24 10.25 -32.25
CA VAL A 508 -27.11 9.37 -32.60
C VAL A 508 -25.78 10.12 -32.45
N VAL A 509 -25.67 11.31 -33.04
CA VAL A 509 -24.46 12.14 -32.95
C VAL A 509 -24.13 12.51 -31.51
N MET A 510 -25.12 12.92 -30.71
CA MET A 510 -24.91 13.27 -29.30
C MET A 510 -24.41 12.07 -28.47
N LEU A 511 -25.01 10.90 -28.67
CA LEU A 511 -24.61 9.66 -27.99
C LEU A 511 -23.21 9.20 -28.40
N ARG A 512 -22.80 9.43 -29.65
CA ARG A 512 -21.43 9.12 -30.10
C ARG A 512 -20.41 10.11 -29.55
N LEU A 513 -20.74 11.40 -29.44
CA LEU A 513 -19.84 12.40 -28.83
C LEU A 513 -19.57 12.15 -27.34
N TRP A 514 -20.45 11.44 -26.63
CA TRP A 514 -20.18 10.96 -25.26
C TRP A 514 -18.89 10.12 -25.18
N ARG A 515 -18.50 9.42 -26.26
CA ARG A 515 -17.25 8.64 -26.30
C ARG A 515 -16.00 9.50 -26.10
N ILE A 516 -16.05 10.77 -26.51
CA ILE A 516 -14.97 11.73 -26.27
C ILE A 516 -14.88 12.09 -24.78
N VAL A 517 -16.01 12.15 -24.07
CA VAL A 517 -16.02 12.41 -22.62
C VAL A 517 -15.42 11.23 -21.86
N LYS A 518 -15.73 9.98 -22.28
CA LYS A 518 -15.07 8.78 -21.74
C LYS A 518 -13.54 8.83 -21.89
N LEU A 519 -13.05 9.35 -23.02
CA LEU A 519 -11.61 9.53 -23.28
C LEU A 519 -10.96 10.51 -22.28
N VAL A 520 -11.69 11.50 -21.77
CA VAL A 520 -11.18 12.45 -20.77
C VAL A 520 -10.96 11.79 -19.40
N ASP A 521 -11.70 10.73 -19.06
CA ASP A 521 -11.47 9.96 -17.83
C ASP A 521 -10.30 8.96 -17.97
N GLU A 522 -10.05 8.46 -19.19
CA GLU A 522 -9.00 7.45 -19.44
C GLU A 522 -7.60 8.06 -19.71
N VAL A 523 -7.52 9.25 -20.32
CA VAL A 523 -6.25 9.93 -20.66
C VAL A 523 -5.39 10.37 -19.45
N PRO A 524 -5.94 10.87 -18.32
CA PRO A 524 -5.15 11.31 -17.17
C PRO A 524 -4.32 10.18 -16.55
N VAL A 525 -4.88 8.96 -16.51
CA VAL A 525 -4.23 7.76 -15.97
C VAL A 525 -3.00 7.36 -16.81
N GLN A 526 -3.06 7.58 -18.12
CA GLN A 526 -1.99 7.20 -19.03
C GLN A 526 -0.92 8.30 -19.22
N ALA A 527 -1.33 9.58 -19.16
CA ALA A 527 -0.38 10.69 -19.14
C ALA A 527 0.49 10.65 -17.88
N SER A 528 -0.06 10.26 -16.72
CA SER A 528 0.73 10.03 -15.51
C SER A 528 1.76 8.92 -15.67
N GLU A 529 1.39 7.76 -16.24
CA GLU A 529 2.32 6.64 -16.44
C GLU A 529 3.45 6.95 -17.44
N GLN A 530 3.13 7.61 -18.57
CA GLN A 530 4.16 8.01 -19.54
C GLN A 530 5.12 9.05 -18.98
N THR A 531 4.64 9.95 -18.12
CA THR A 531 5.48 10.94 -17.47
C THR A 531 6.42 10.28 -16.46
N GLU A 532 5.99 9.21 -15.79
CA GLU A 532 6.83 8.41 -14.90
C GLU A 532 7.93 7.65 -15.65
N ASP A 533 7.62 7.01 -16.78
CA ASP A 533 8.60 6.30 -17.62
C ASP A 533 9.65 7.26 -18.21
N LEU A 534 9.23 8.45 -18.69
CA LEU A 534 10.14 9.50 -19.18
C LEU A 534 11.00 10.08 -18.05
N GLN A 535 10.45 10.23 -16.84
CA GLN A 535 11.22 10.68 -15.67
C GLN A 535 12.29 9.67 -15.27
N LYS A 536 11.98 8.36 -15.40
CA LYS A 536 12.94 7.27 -15.16
C LYS A 536 14.08 7.31 -16.18
N GLU A 537 13.77 7.47 -17.46
CA GLU A 537 14.78 7.58 -18.52
C GLU A 537 15.68 8.82 -18.35
N ILE A 538 15.11 9.97 -17.96
CA ILE A 538 15.88 11.18 -17.61
C ILE A 538 16.80 10.93 -16.41
N GLY A 539 16.35 10.15 -15.42
CA GLY A 539 17.14 9.75 -14.27
C GLY A 539 18.35 8.90 -14.66
N ASP A 540 18.13 7.89 -15.50
CA ASP A 540 19.16 6.98 -16.00
C ASP A 540 20.19 7.72 -16.89
N LEU A 541 19.71 8.60 -17.77
CA LEU A 541 20.56 9.46 -18.61
C LEU A 541 21.42 10.40 -17.76
N LYS A 542 20.86 10.99 -16.67
CA LYS A 542 21.64 11.83 -15.75
C LYS A 542 22.73 11.04 -15.03
N LYS A 543 22.44 9.82 -14.61
CA LYS A 543 23.40 8.93 -13.95
C LYS A 543 24.55 8.57 -14.90
N GLN A 544 24.23 8.18 -16.14
CA GLN A 544 25.23 7.93 -17.17
C GLN A 544 26.07 9.16 -17.49
N ASN A 545 25.46 10.36 -17.54
CA ASN A 545 26.19 11.60 -17.77
C ASN A 545 27.15 11.93 -16.62
N GLN A 546 26.74 11.67 -15.37
CA GLN A 546 27.60 11.83 -14.19
C GLN A 546 28.76 10.83 -14.20
N GLU A 547 28.52 9.57 -14.55
CA GLU A 547 29.55 8.54 -14.67
C GLU A 547 30.56 8.84 -15.79
N LEU A 548 30.07 9.28 -16.96
CA LEU A 548 30.91 9.74 -18.07
C LEU A 548 31.76 10.95 -17.69
N ARG A 549 31.17 11.95 -17.01
CA ARG A 549 31.91 13.11 -16.50
C ARG A 549 33.00 12.69 -15.50
N ALA A 550 32.69 11.77 -14.59
CA ALA A 550 33.65 11.24 -13.64
C ALA A 550 34.79 10.47 -14.34
N GLN A 551 34.50 9.71 -15.40
CA GLN A 551 35.52 9.04 -16.22
C GLN A 551 36.40 10.05 -16.97
N VAL A 552 35.83 11.09 -17.58
CA VAL A 552 36.60 12.15 -18.26
C VAL A 552 37.51 12.89 -17.28
N THR A 553 37.06 13.15 -16.04
CA THR A 553 37.91 13.73 -14.99
C THR A 553 39.03 12.77 -14.56
N ARG A 554 38.80 11.46 -14.62
CA ARG A 554 39.78 10.43 -14.25
C ARG A 554 40.86 10.18 -15.31
N TYR A 555 40.57 10.51 -16.57
CA TYR A 555 41.46 10.30 -17.73
C TYR A 555 41.90 11.61 -18.42
N GLY A 556 41.68 12.78 -17.80
CA GLY A 556 42.21 14.06 -18.27
C GLY A 556 43.75 14.08 -18.32
N PRO A 557 44.37 14.85 -19.24
CA PRO A 557 45.70 14.54 -19.75
C PRO A 557 46.82 14.62 -18.70
N ARG A 558 47.49 13.49 -18.47
CA ARG A 558 48.87 13.42 -17.96
C ARG A 558 49.84 13.73 -19.10
N SER A 559 50.17 14.99 -19.27
CA SER A 559 51.36 15.37 -20.04
C SER A 559 51.84 16.75 -19.62
N SER A 560 53.00 16.79 -18.96
CA SER A 560 54.07 17.82 -19.05
C SER A 560 54.73 18.10 -17.69
N GLU A 561 55.35 17.10 -17.06
CA GLU A 561 56.48 17.36 -16.15
C GLU A 561 57.51 16.24 -16.30
N GLU A 562 58.35 16.34 -17.33
CA GLU A 562 59.67 15.70 -17.32
C GLU A 562 60.62 16.46 -18.26
N GLY A 563 61.61 17.14 -17.66
CA GLY A 563 62.92 17.39 -18.26
C GLY A 563 63.19 18.74 -18.91
N ARG A 564 63.72 19.71 -18.14
CA ARG A 564 65.11 20.19 -18.26
C ARG A 564 65.38 21.43 -17.38
N SER A 565 66.05 21.19 -16.26
CA SER A 565 66.98 22.16 -15.69
C SER A 565 68.37 21.85 -16.25
N ILE A 566 68.88 22.69 -17.15
CA ILE A 566 70.32 22.86 -17.35
C ILE A 566 70.62 24.21 -16.71
N SER A 567 71.42 24.17 -15.65
CA SER A 567 71.98 25.34 -14.98
C SER A 567 72.93 26.09 -15.90
N ASP A 568 72.87 27.41 -15.79
CA ASP A 568 73.93 28.34 -16.18
C ASP A 568 75.27 28.00 -15.53
N SER A 569 76.31 28.63 -16.06
CA SER A 569 77.48 29.03 -15.27
C SER A 569 77.12 30.22 -14.37
#